data_AF-A0A7V2DD09-F1
#
_entry.id   AF-A0A7V2DD09-F1
#
_cell.length_a   1.000
_cell.length_b   1.000
_cell.length_c   1.000
_cell.angle_alpha   90.00
_cell.angle_beta   90.00
_cell.angle_gamma   90.00
#
_symmetry.space_group_name_H-M   'P 1'
#
loop_
_entity.id
_entity.type
_entity.pdbx_description
1 polymer ?
#
loop_
_entity_poly.entity_id
_entity_poly.type
_entity_poly.pdbx_seq_one_letter_code
_entity_poly.pdbx_strand_id
1 'polypeptide(L)'
;MMGLLLFGIPAAVIAGIKGFKWGRWILSLGIIGFIWVLFLKSAKANEISPEEAIRRAEQANRVGGWLAGINVGLALAITLLYYIGARG
;
A
#
# COMPACT_ATOMS: atom_id res chain seq x y z
N MET A 1 16.42 -1.54 -3.00
CA MET A 1 15.77 -0.55 -2.10
C MET A 1 15.31 0.72 -2.81
N MET A 2 16.00 1.24 -3.84
CA MET A 2 15.59 2.48 -4.55
C MET A 2 14.17 2.45 -5.16
N GLY A 3 13.74 1.30 -5.71
CA GLY A 3 12.41 1.15 -6.35
C GLY A 3 11.21 1.22 -5.40
N LEU A 4 11.41 1.00 -4.09
CA LEU A 4 10.34 1.08 -3.08
C LEU A 4 9.95 2.53 -2.78
N LEU A 5 10.93 3.44 -2.69
CA LEU A 5 10.68 4.86 -2.47
C LEU A 5 10.14 5.57 -3.72
N LEU A 6 10.61 5.15 -4.90
CA LEU A 6 10.19 5.70 -6.20
C LEU A 6 8.67 5.62 -6.43
N PHE A 7 8.03 4.53 -6.00
CA PHE A 7 6.60 4.30 -6.23
C PHE A 7 5.74 4.35 -4.96
N GLY A 8 6.34 4.18 -3.76
CA GLY A 8 5.61 4.27 -2.50
C GLY A 8 5.08 5.68 -2.21
N ILE A 9 5.87 6.73 -2.48
CA ILE A 9 5.44 8.11 -2.27
C ILE A 9 4.27 8.48 -3.21
N PRO A 10 4.36 8.28 -4.54
CA PRO A 10 3.22 8.49 -5.44
C PRO A 10 1.97 7.68 -5.03
N ALA A 11 2.13 6.42 -4.63
CA ALA A 11 1.01 5.60 -4.20
C ALA A 11 0.31 6.18 -2.95
N ALA A 12 1.09 6.64 -1.97
CA ALA A 12 0.57 7.27 -0.76
C ALA A 12 -0.16 8.58 -1.05
N VAL A 13 0.36 9.41 -1.96
CA VAL A 13 -0.29 10.67 -2.38
C VAL A 13 -1.62 10.38 -3.06
N ILE A 14 -1.65 9.46 -4.05
CA ILE A 14 -2.89 9.10 -4.75
C ILE A 14 -3.91 8.48 -3.80
N ALA A 15 -3.46 7.64 -2.85
CA ALA A 15 -4.31 7.11 -1.80
C ALA A 15 -4.97 8.23 -0.97
N GLY A 16 -4.18 9.22 -0.54
CA GLY A 16 -4.69 10.36 0.23
C GLY A 16 -5.71 11.21 -0.55
N ILE A 17 -5.44 11.45 -1.84
CA ILE A 17 -6.38 12.15 -2.73
C ILE A 17 -7.70 11.37 -2.85
N LYS A 18 -7.63 10.03 -2.99
CA LYS A 18 -8.79 9.13 -3.08
C LYS A 18 -9.54 8.90 -1.76
N GLY A 19 -9.06 9.44 -0.64
CA GLY A 19 -9.68 9.30 0.69
C GLY A 19 -9.27 8.04 1.46
N PHE A 20 -8.13 7.44 1.11
CA PHE A 20 -7.57 6.27 1.79
C PHE A 20 -6.43 6.67 2.75
N LYS A 21 -6.02 5.74 3.62
CA LYS A 21 -4.93 5.94 4.59
C LYS A 21 -3.56 5.83 3.90
N TRP A 22 -2.92 6.96 3.64
CA TRP A 22 -1.60 7.09 3.02
C TRP A 22 -0.53 6.14 3.60
N GLY A 23 -0.47 5.98 4.94
CA GLY A 23 0.51 5.10 5.60
C GLY A 23 0.41 3.62 5.22
N ARG A 24 -0.75 3.15 4.76
CA ARG A 24 -0.91 1.77 4.25
C ARG A 24 -0.37 1.62 2.83
N TRP A 25 -0.30 2.73 2.09
CA TRP A 25 0.10 2.73 0.69
C TRP A 25 1.57 3.11 0.49
N ILE A 26 2.17 3.88 1.41
CA ILE A 26 3.61 4.21 1.35
C ILE A 26 4.51 2.97 1.46
N LEU A 27 4.04 1.94 2.18
CA LEU A 27 4.74 0.67 2.37
C LEU A 27 4.24 -0.43 1.44
N SER A 28 3.26 -0.15 0.57
CA SER A 28 2.70 -1.16 -0.33
C SER A 28 3.65 -1.44 -1.49
N LEU A 29 4.02 -2.72 -1.69
CA LEU A 29 4.84 -3.39 -2.74
C LEU A 29 5.41 -2.56 -3.94
N GLY A 30 5.96 -1.36 -3.72
CA GLY A 30 6.46 -0.47 -4.76
C GLY A 30 5.46 -0.23 -5.90
N ILE A 31 5.89 -0.52 -7.13
CA ILE A 31 5.10 -0.31 -8.35
C ILE A 31 3.78 -1.08 -8.36
N ILE A 32 3.72 -2.27 -7.75
CA ILE A 32 2.50 -3.07 -7.69
C ILE A 32 1.45 -2.35 -6.83
N GLY A 33 1.86 -1.84 -5.67
CA GLY A 33 0.99 -1.04 -4.81
C GLY A 33 0.52 0.25 -5.50
N PHE A 34 1.41 0.90 -6.24
CA PHE A 34 1.08 2.07 -7.04
C PHE A 34 0.04 1.78 -8.13
N ILE A 35 0.23 0.72 -8.91
CA ILE A 35 -0.74 0.31 -9.94
C ILE A 35 -2.09 0.01 -9.28
N TRP A 36 -2.11 -0.73 -8.17
CA TRP A 36 -3.35 -1.08 -7.49
C TRP A 36 -4.14 0.16 -7.03
N VAL A 37 -3.45 1.14 -6.43
CA VAL A 37 -4.14 2.34 -5.93
C VAL A 37 -4.73 3.16 -7.08
N LEU A 38 -4.13 3.15 -8.28
CA LEU A 38 -4.66 3.82 -9.46
C LEU A 38 -6.02 3.26 -9.90
N PHE A 39 -6.21 1.94 -9.82
CA PHE A 39 -7.45 1.27 -10.24
C PHE A 39 -8.57 1.27 -9.19
N LEU A 40 -8.26 1.56 -7.91
CA LEU A 40 -9.29 1.63 -6.88
C LEU A 40 -10.20 2.86 -7.05
N LYS A 41 -11.52 2.64 -6.93
CA LYS A 41 -12.52 3.72 -6.99
C LYS A 41 -12.38 4.64 -5.77
N SER A 42 -12.35 5.94 -6.00
CA SER A 42 -12.23 6.95 -4.94
C SER A 42 -13.37 6.85 -3.92
N ALA A 43 -13.04 7.01 -2.63
CA ALA A 43 -13.99 7.22 -1.55
C ALA A 43 -14.48 8.67 -1.46
N LYS A 44 -13.86 9.59 -2.22
CA LYS A 44 -14.28 10.99 -2.37
C LYS A 44 -14.97 11.26 -3.71
N ALA A 45 -15.53 10.24 -4.36
CA ALA A 45 -16.28 10.47 -5.59
C ALA A 45 -17.53 11.31 -5.27
N ASN A 46 -17.89 12.26 -6.13
CA ASN A 46 -19.14 12.99 -5.99
C ASN A 46 -20.32 12.02 -6.19
N GLU A 47 -21.44 12.30 -5.51
CA GLU A 47 -22.71 11.56 -5.68
C GLU A 47 -22.73 10.11 -5.16
N ILE A 48 -21.82 9.74 -4.24
CA ILE A 48 -21.90 8.45 -3.53
C ILE A 48 -22.46 8.63 -2.11
N SER A 49 -23.19 7.63 -1.62
CA SER A 49 -23.68 7.65 -0.25
C SER A 49 -22.52 7.57 0.76
N PRO A 50 -22.69 8.12 1.98
CA PRO A 50 -21.67 8.03 3.03
C PRO A 50 -21.25 6.59 3.34
N GLU A 51 -22.19 5.65 3.30
CA GLU A 51 -21.94 4.22 3.56
C GLU A 51 -21.04 3.62 2.48
N GLU A 52 -21.27 3.97 1.21
CA GLU A 52 -20.45 3.47 0.12
C GLU A 52 -19.04 4.08 0.13
N ALA A 53 -18.92 5.36 0.50
CA ALA A 53 -17.61 6.01 0.70
C ALA A 53 -16.79 5.29 1.77
N ILE A 54 -17.40 4.96 2.91
CA ILE A 54 -16.76 4.21 4.01
C ILE A 54 -16.35 2.82 3.53
N ARG A 55 -17.25 2.07 2.87
CA ARG A 55 -16.96 0.73 2.36
C ARG A 55 -15.78 0.72 1.39
N ARG A 56 -15.73 1.68 0.46
CA ARG A 56 -14.62 1.83 -0.49
C ARG A 56 -13.31 2.15 0.23
N ALA A 57 -13.33 3.06 1.20
CA ALA A 57 -12.16 3.40 1.99
C ALA A 57 -11.65 2.20 2.80
N GLU A 58 -12.52 1.46 3.46
CA GLU A 58 -12.15 0.28 4.24
C GLU A 58 -11.56 -0.84 3.37
N GLN A 59 -12.19 -1.12 2.22
CA GLN A 59 -11.68 -2.12 1.28
C GLN A 59 -10.31 -1.72 0.76
N ALA A 60 -10.16 -0.47 0.29
CA ALA A 60 -8.87 0.05 -0.19
C ALA A 60 -7.81 0.01 0.91
N ASN A 61 -8.16 0.39 2.14
CA ASN A 61 -7.25 0.36 3.27
C ASN A 61 -6.88 -1.08 3.66
N ARG A 62 -7.79 -2.04 3.55
CA ARG A 62 -7.48 -3.46 3.80
C ARG A 62 -6.49 -3.98 2.76
N VAL A 63 -6.72 -3.68 1.48
CA VAL A 63 -5.80 -4.04 0.39
C VAL A 63 -4.43 -3.42 0.62
N GLY A 64 -4.35 -2.10 0.83
CA GLY A 64 -3.08 -1.42 1.09
C GLY A 64 -2.35 -2.01 2.31
N GLY A 65 -3.08 -2.31 3.38
CA GLY A 65 -2.51 -2.95 4.57
C GLY A 65 -1.96 -4.35 4.31
N TRP A 66 -2.66 -5.16 3.52
CA TRP A 66 -2.19 -6.51 3.15
C TRP A 66 -0.93 -6.45 2.28
N LEU A 67 -0.91 -5.57 1.28
CA LEU A 67 0.27 -5.35 0.43
C LEU A 67 1.46 -4.83 1.25
N ALA A 68 1.23 -3.91 2.18
CA ALA A 68 2.26 -3.43 3.10
C ALA A 68 2.78 -4.55 4.00
N GLY A 69 1.89 -5.38 4.55
CA GLY A 69 2.25 -6.52 5.39
C GLY A 69 3.12 -7.54 4.66
N ILE A 70 2.75 -7.90 3.41
CA ILE A 70 3.56 -8.78 2.57
C ILE A 70 4.94 -8.17 2.31
N ASN A 71 4.98 -6.88 1.96
CA ASN A 71 6.22 -6.20 1.66
C ASN A 71 7.18 -6.17 2.86
N VAL A 72 6.67 -5.81 4.05
CA VAL A 72 7.46 -5.80 5.28
C VAL A 72 7.87 -7.22 5.69
N GLY A 73 6.96 -8.19 5.59
CA GLY A 73 7.23 -9.59 5.92
C GLY A 73 8.32 -10.20 5.02
N LEU A 74 8.27 -9.96 3.71
CA LEU A 74 9.30 -10.38 2.76
C LEU A 74 10.65 -9.72 3.09
N ALA A 75 10.67 -8.42 3.37
CA ALA A 75 11.90 -7.71 3.71
C ALA A 75 12.55 -8.30 4.98
N LEU A 76 11.74 -8.60 6.01
CA LEU A 76 12.22 -9.23 7.25
C LEU A 76 12.74 -10.65 6.99
N ALA A 77 12.00 -11.46 6.22
CA ALA A 77 12.41 -12.83 5.90
C ALA A 77 13.74 -12.88 5.15
N ILE A 78 13.91 -12.05 4.12
CA ILE A 78 15.17 -11.95 3.35
C ILE A 78 16.31 -11.50 4.26
N THR A 79 16.07 -10.48 5.10
CA THR A 79 17.08 -9.97 6.03
C THR A 79 17.53 -11.04 7.02
N LEU A 80 16.58 -11.80 7.58
CA LEU A 80 16.87 -12.87 8.52
C LEU A 80 17.66 -14.02 7.86
N LEU A 81 17.26 -14.44 6.65
CA LEU A 81 17.96 -15.47 5.89
C LEU A 81 19.40 -15.05 5.55
N TYR A 82 19.59 -13.80 5.13
CA TYR A 82 20.93 -13.27 4.86
C TYR A 82 21.79 -13.23 6.12
N TYR A 83 21.23 -12.76 7.24
CA TYR A 83 21.93 -12.69 8.51
C TYR A 83 22.38 -14.07 9.03
N ILE A 84 21.51 -15.08 8.90
CA ILE A 84 21.83 -16.47 9.29
C ILE A 84 22.90 -17.04 8.36
N GLY A 85 22.72 -16.90 7.04
CA GLY A 85 23.68 -17.42 6.04
C GLY A 85 25.06 -16.76 6.09
N ALA A 86 25.16 -15.50 6.51
CA ALA A 86 26.44 -14.80 6.68
C ALA A 86 27.23 -15.23 7.93
N ARG A 87 26.63 -16.02 8.83
CA ARG A 87 27.26 -16.52 10.06
C ARG A 87 27.52 -18.05 10.05
N GLY A 88 27.09 -18.73 8.99
CA GLY A 88 27.30 -20.17 8.78
C GLY A 88 28.57 -20.48 8.02
#